data_AF-A0A0R3D2Z0-F1
#
_entry.id   AF-A0A0R3D2Z0-F1
#
_cell.length_a   1.000
_cell.length_b   1.000
_cell.length_c   1.000
_cell.angle_alpha   90.00
_cell.angle_beta   90.00
_cell.angle_gamma   90.00
#
_symmetry.space_group_name_H-M   'P 1'
#
loop_
_entity.id
_entity.type
_entity.pdbx_description
1 polymer ?
#
loop_
_entity_poly.entity_id
_entity_poly.type
_entity_poly.pdbx_seq_one_letter_code
_entity_poly.pdbx_strand_id
1 'polypeptide(L)' 'MVFALLTDKKIRRGVYRSVAALRADITSFIDRHNADPKPFRWTKSADDILASIERFCRYNGPAEHGAMLRTSGSGH' A
#
# COMPACT_ATOMS: atom_id res chain seq x y z
N MET A 1 9.13 5.36 5.08
CA MET A 1 8.71 4.65 6.31
C MET A 1 9.94 4.06 6.98
N VAL A 2 10.04 4.13 8.31
CA VAL A 2 11.18 3.60 9.09
C VAL A 2 11.42 2.10 8.82
N PHE A 3 10.35 1.33 8.63
CA PHE A 3 10.42 -0.12 8.38
C PHE A 3 11.11 -0.49 7.06
N ALA A 4 10.78 0.19 5.95
CA ALA A 4 11.39 -0.09 4.65
C ALA A 4 12.91 0.18 4.65
N LEU A 5 13.34 1.24 5.34
CA LEU A 5 14.74 1.61 5.47
C LEU A 5 15.52 0.63 6.36
N LEU A 6 14.91 0.17 7.45
CA LEU A 6 15.49 -0.87 8.31
C LEU A 6 15.73 -2.16 7.51
N THR A 7 14.73 -2.63 6.78
CA THR A 7 14.82 -3.86 5.99
C THR A 7 15.89 -3.78 4.90
N ASP A 8 15.94 -2.68 4.14
CA ASP A 8 16.94 -2.53 3.08
C ASP A 8 18.37 -2.40 3.66
N LYS A 9 18.57 -1.52 4.64
CA LYS A 9 19.92 -1.17 5.11
C LYS A 9 20.49 -2.15 6.13
N LYS A 10 19.66 -2.69 7.03
CA LYS A 10 20.11 -3.54 8.15
C LYS A 10 19.89 -5.01 7.88
N ILE A 11 18.79 -5.39 7.23
CA ILE A 11 18.48 -6.82 7.01
C ILE A 11 19.04 -7.35 5.69
N ARG A 12 18.83 -6.65 4.56
CA ARG A 12 19.26 -7.15 3.23
C ARG A 12 20.72 -6.83 2.90
N ARG A 13 21.18 -5.62 3.25
CA ARG A 13 22.53 -5.13 2.90
C ARG A 13 23.50 -5.12 4.08
N GLY A 14 23.03 -5.42 5.29
CA GLY A 14 23.87 -5.44 6.48
C GLY A 14 24.76 -6.69 6.51
N VAL A 15 26.03 -6.51 6.85
CA VAL A 15 27.00 -7.60 7.00
C VAL A 15 27.46 -7.63 8.45
N TYR A 16 27.20 -8.74 9.14
CA TYR A 16 27.47 -8.87 10.57
C TYR A 16 28.29 -10.13 10.85
N ARG A 17 29.22 -10.02 11.81
CA ARG A 17 30.03 -11.15 12.26
C ARG A 17 29.34 -11.99 13.35
N SER A 18 28.21 -11.52 13.88
CA SER A 18 27.38 -12.23 14.85
C SER A 18 25.96 -11.68 14.90
N VAL A 19 25.03 -12.49 15.45
CA VAL A 19 23.64 -12.06 15.70
C VAL A 19 23.58 -10.94 16.75
N ALA A 20 24.48 -10.96 17.74
CA ALA A 20 24.56 -9.89 18.74
C ALA A 20 24.90 -8.54 18.09
N ALA A 21 25.81 -8.51 17.12
CA ALA A 21 26.15 -7.30 16.37
C ALA A 21 24.97 -6.78 15.53
N LEU A 22 24.23 -7.68 14.87
CA LEU A 22 23.00 -7.33 14.16
C LEU A 22 21.97 -6.70 15.11
N ARG A 23 21.74 -7.34 16.27
CA ARG A 23 20.74 -6.86 17.24
C ARG A 23 21.09 -5.47 17.78
N ALA A 24 22.35 -5.23 18.14
CA ALA A 24 22.81 -3.93 18.62
C ALA A 24 22.62 -2.83 17.56
N ASP A 25 22.94 -3.14 16.30
CA ASP A 25 22.82 -2.17 15.20
C ASP A 25 21.35 -1.88 14.84
N ILE A 26 20.45 -2.87 14.92
CA ILE A 26 19.01 -2.66 14.77
C ILE A 26 18.47 -1.77 15.90
N THR A 27 18.82 -2.04 17.16
CA THR A 27 18.37 -1.21 18.29
C THR A 27 18.83 0.24 18.13
N SER A 28 20.12 0.46 17.85
CA SER A 28 20.66 1.80 17.59
C SER A 28 19.99 2.49 16.40
N PHE A 29 19.60 1.73 15.37
CA PHE A 29 18.87 2.29 14.24
C PHE A 29 17.47 2.76 14.67
N ILE A 30 16.74 1.95 15.43
CA ILE A 30 15.40 2.29 15.94
C ILE A 30 15.47 3.53 16.83
N ASP A 31 16.39 3.58 17.79
CA ASP A 31 16.54 4.71 18.72
C ASP A 31 16.79 6.02 17.98
N ARG A 32 17.70 6.01 16.99
CA ARG A 32 18.00 7.19 16.17
C ARG A 32 16.82 7.64 15.31
N HIS A 33 16.05 6.70 14.76
CA HIS A 33 14.89 7.04 13.92
C HIS A 33 13.66 7.46 14.74
N ASN A 34 13.59 7.05 16.01
CA ASN A 34 12.54 7.45 16.93
C ASN A 34 12.86 8.72 17.72
N ALA A 35 14.12 9.16 17.78
CA ALA A 35 14.53 10.37 18.49
C ALA A 35 13.92 11.66 17.90
N ASP A 36 13.68 11.70 16.58
CA ASP A 36 12.90 12.75 15.91
C ASP A 36 12.00 12.10 14.85
N PRO A 37 10.84 11.56 15.27
CA PRO A 37 10.02 10.77 14.37
C PRO A 37 9.32 11.71 13.39
N LYS A 38 9.63 11.58 12.09
CA LYS A 38 8.86 12.28 11.06
C LYS A 38 7.42 11.74 11.08
N PRO A 39 6.41 12.55 11.49
CA PRO A 39 5.06 12.04 11.62
C PRO A 39 4.54 11.68 10.23
N PHE A 40 3.95 10.49 10.09
CA PHE A 40 3.15 10.20 8.92
C PHE A 40 1.83 10.95 9.06
N ARG A 41 1.72 12.07 8.34
CA ARG A 41 0.47 12.83 8.26
C ARG A 41 -0.38 12.25 7.14
N TRP A 42 -1.55 11.74 7.49
CA TRP A 42 -2.61 11.49 6.51
C TRP A 42 -3.01 12.84 5.91
N THR A 43 -2.63 13.08 4.66
CA THR A 43 -2.97 14.31 3.92
C THR A 43 -4.30 14.20 3.18
N LYS A 44 -4.80 12.98 2.98
CA LYS A 44 -6.10 12.68 2.39
C LYS A 44 -7.17 12.70 3.47
N SER A 45 -8.27 13.39 3.21
CA SER A 45 -9.45 13.32 4.06
C SER A 45 -10.11 11.94 3.92
N ALA A 46 -10.98 11.56 4.86
CA ALA A 46 -11.76 10.33 4.74
C ALA A 46 -12.55 10.30 3.42
N ASP A 47 -13.15 11.42 3.03
CA ASP A 47 -13.86 11.58 1.76
C ASP A 47 -12.97 11.35 0.53
N ASP A 48 -11.72 11.84 0.55
CA ASP A 48 -10.78 11.62 -0.55
C ASP A 48 -10.44 10.15 -0.74
N ILE A 49 -10.36 9.42 0.37
CA ILE A 49 -10.09 7.98 0.38
C ILE A 49 -11.30 7.23 -0.19
N LEU A 50 -12.50 7.53 0.31
CA LEU A 50 -13.75 6.91 -0.14
C LEU A 50 -14.01 7.18 -1.63
N ALA A 51 -13.82 8.41 -2.09
CA ALA A 51 -13.94 8.76 -3.50
C ALA A 51 -12.92 8.04 -4.38
N SER A 52 -11.72 7.77 -3.87
CA SER A 52 -10.71 6.97 -4.59
C SER A 52 -11.13 5.51 -4.74
N ILE A 53 -11.73 4.93 -3.70
CA ILE A 53 -12.26 3.57 -3.72
C ILE A 53 -13.43 3.47 -4.69
N GLU A 54 -14.37 4.43 -4.65
CA GLU A 54 -15.51 4.46 -5.57
C GLU A 54 -15.07 4.48 -7.04
N ARG A 55 -14.14 5.38 -7.40
CA ARG A 55 -13.56 5.45 -8.76
C ARG A 55 -12.90 4.13 -9.16
N PHE A 56 -12.14 3.52 -8.25
CA PHE A 56 -11.50 2.23 -8.51
C PHE A 56 -12.54 1.14 -8.77
N CYS A 57 -13.59 1.03 -7.97
CA CYS A 57 -14.66 0.05 -8.14
C CYS A 57 -15.43 0.26 -9.46
N ARG A 58 -15.70 1.50 -9.86
CA ARG A 58 -16.34 1.80 -11.15
C ARG A 58 -15.47 1.38 -12.33
N TYR A 59 -14.18 1.66 -12.28
CA TYR A 59 -13.26 1.31 -13.37
C TYR A 59 -13.02 -0.20 -13.50
N ASN A 60 -12.97 -0.92 -12.37
CA ASN A 60 -12.72 -2.36 -12.33
C ASN A 60 -14.02 -3.18 -12.20
N GLY A 61 -15.17 -2.53 -12.33
CA GLY A 61 -16.46 -3.21 -12.35
C GLY A 61 -16.56 -4.15 -13.55
N PRO A 62 -17.37 -5.22 -13.47
CA PRO A 62 -17.57 -6.08 -14.62
C PRO A 62 -18.11 -5.23 -15.79
N ALA A 63 -17.53 -5.40 -16.97
CA ALA A 63 -18.07 -4.80 -18.18
C ALA A 63 -19.53 -5.24 -18.30
N GLU A 64 -20.45 -4.29 -18.23
CA GLU A 64 -21.84 -4.52 -18.53
C GLU A 64 -21.95 -5.10 -19.94
N HIS A 65 -22.12 -6.42 -20.04
CA HIS A 65 -22.66 -7.06 -21.23
C HIS A 65 -24.07 -6.52 -21.37
N GLY A 66 -24.19 -5.41 -22.10
CA GLY A 66 -25.46 -4.87 -22.54
C GLY A 66 -26.28 -6.02 -23.09
N ALA A 67 -27.37 -6.34 -22.38
CA ALA A 67 -28.29 -7.38 -22.75
C ALA A 67 -28.71 -7.14 -24.20
N MET A 68 -28.15 -7.92 -25.12
CA MET A 68 -28.70 -8.14 -26.45
C MET A 68 -30.02 -8.89 -26.25
N LEU A 69 -31.08 -8.17 -25.89
CA LEU A 69 -32.44 -8.69 -26.03
C LEU A 69 -32.82 -8.57 -27.51
N ARG A 70 -32.22 -9.44 -28.34
CA ARG A 70 -32.68 -9.71 -29.70
C ARG A 70 -33.93 -10.56 -29.64
N THR A 71 -35.09 -9.98 -29.34
CA THR A 71 -36.36 -10.62 -29.67
C THR A 71 -37.42 -9.60 -30.01
N SER A 72 -37.81 -9.52 -31.28
CA SER A 72 -39.18 -9.21 -31.69
C SER A 72 -39.33 -9.74 -33.11
N GLY A 73 -39.80 -10.97 -33.20
CA GLY A 73 -40.53 -11.44 -34.37
C GLY A 73 -41.94 -10.88 -34.33
N SER A 74 -42.42 -10.42 -35.49
CA SER A 74 -43.81 -10.26 -35.92
C SER A 74 -43.68 -9.66 -37.33
N GLY A 75 -44.10 -10.29 -38.42
CA GLY A 75 -45.29 -11.11 -38.57
C GLY A 75 -46.48 -10.21 -38.92
N HIS A 76 -46.42 -9.55 -40.08
CA HIS A 76 -47.57 -9.21 -40.91
C HIS A 76 -47.11 -8.93 -42.34
#